data_AF-A0A5K0WB82-F1
#
_entry.id   AF-A0A5K0WB82-F1
#
_cell.length_a   1.000
_cell.length_b   1.000
_cell.length_c   1.000
_cell.angle_alpha   90.00
_cell.angle_beta   90.00
_cell.angle_gamma   90.00
#
_symmetry.space_group_name_H-M   'P 1'
#
loop_
_entity.id
_entity.type
_entity.pdbx_description
1 polymer ?
#
loop_
_entity_poly.entity_id
_entity_poly.type
_entity_poly.pdbx_seq_one_letter_code
_entity_poly.pdbx_strand_id
1 'polypeptide(L)' 'IPDEIKAALEPIKDNEEAVRAYGVHLGTEMCRKILAHGIKTLHLYTLNMEKSALAILM' A
#
# COMPACT_ATOMS: atom_id res chain seq x y z
N ILE A 1 3.32 -13.21 2.52
CA ILE A 1 3.81 -11.93 1.96
C ILE A 1 5.25 -12.14 1.50
N PRO A 2 5.70 -11.50 0.41
CA PRO A 2 7.11 -11.50 0.00
C PRO A 2 8.08 -11.17 1.14
N ASP A 3 9.25 -11.79 1.14
CA ASP A 3 10.23 -11.66 2.25
C ASP A 3 10.70 -10.21 2.43
N GLU A 4 10.83 -9.45 1.34
CA GLU A 4 11.16 -8.02 1.37
C GLU A 4 10.11 -7.18 2.12
N ILE A 5 8.82 -7.48 1.95
CA ILE A 5 7.73 -6.79 2.64
C ILE A 5 7.73 -7.16 4.12
N LYS A 6 7.96 -8.44 4.44
CA LYS A 6 8.06 -8.90 5.82
C LYS A 6 9.24 -8.24 6.54
N ALA A 7 10.41 -8.20 5.90
CA ALA A 7 11.61 -7.57 6.44
C ALA A 7 11.43 -6.06 6.66
N ALA A 8 10.67 -5.37 5.79
CA ALA A 8 10.36 -3.95 5.96
C ALA A 8 9.34 -3.69 7.08
N LEU A 9 8.38 -4.59 7.29
CA LEU A 9 7.34 -4.45 8.31
C LEU A 9 7.82 -4.81 9.73
N GLU A 10 8.68 -5.82 9.87
CA GLU A 10 9.14 -6.30 11.17
C GLU A 10 9.70 -5.19 12.11
N PRO A 11 10.56 -4.26 11.66
CA PRO A 11 11.10 -3.21 12.53
C PRO A 11 10.07 -2.15 12.94
N ILE A 12 8.94 -2.04 12.22
CA ILE A 12 7.92 -1.02 12.45
C ILE A 12 6.60 -1.60 12.99
N LYS A 13 6.55 -2.90 13.28
CA LYS A 13 5.30 -3.64 13.56
C LYS A 13 4.45 -3.07 14.69
N ASP A 14 5.10 -2.47 15.70
CA ASP A 14 4.44 -1.88 16.87
C ASP A 14 4.16 -0.37 16.70
N ASN A 15 4.47 0.20 15.52
CA ASN A 15 4.22 1.58 15.14
C ASN A 15 3.17 1.64 14.02
N GLU A 16 1.90 1.81 14.41
CA GLU A 16 0.77 1.86 13.47
C GLU A 16 0.91 2.95 12.40
N GLU A 17 1.51 4.10 12.75
CA GLU A 17 1.70 5.19 11.80
C GLU A 17 2.74 4.83 10.75
N ALA A 18 3.87 4.24 11.17
CA ALA A 18 4.90 3.77 10.26
C ALA A 18 4.40 2.62 9.37
N VAL A 19 3.66 1.66 9.93
CA VAL A 19 3.04 0.55 9.16
C VAL A 19 2.10 1.09 8.10
N ARG A 20 1.25 2.06 8.46
CA ARG A 20 0.32 2.69 7.52
C ARG A 20 1.06 3.47 6.43
N ALA A 21 2.08 4.26 6.78
CA ALA A 21 2.89 5.00 5.82
C ALA A 21 3.60 4.08 4.82
N TYR A 22 4.19 2.98 5.31
CA TYR A 22 4.78 1.94 4.46
C TYR A 22 3.74 1.29 3.55
N GLY A 23 2.58 0.92 4.09
CA GLY A 23 1.49 0.30 3.33
C GLY A 23 0.97 1.21 2.21
N VAL A 24 0.84 2.51 2.46
CA VAL A 24 0.47 3.50 1.43
C VAL A 24 1.55 3.53 0.35
N HIS A 25 2.82 3.70 0.71
CA HIS A 25 3.92 3.73 -0.26
C HIS A 25 3.94 2.48 -1.16
N LEU A 26 3.86 1.29 -0.55
CA LEU A 26 3.83 0.02 -1.27
C LEU A 26 2.62 -0.08 -2.20
N GLY A 27 1.43 0.28 -1.70
CA GLY A 27 0.19 0.28 -2.49
C GLY A 27 0.26 1.22 -3.69
N THR A 28 0.81 2.43 -3.51
CA THR A 28 0.96 3.40 -4.58
C THR A 28 1.94 2.92 -5.66
N GLU A 29 3.09 2.34 -5.27
CA GLU A 29 4.05 1.77 -6.21
C GLU A 29 3.46 0.60 -7.00
N MET A 30 2.68 -0.27 -6.34
CA MET A 30 1.96 -1.35 -7.03
C MET A 30 0.95 -0.81 -8.04
N CYS A 31 0.14 0.18 -7.66
CA CYS A 31 -0.83 0.81 -8.55
C CYS A 31 -0.15 1.45 -9.76
N ARG A 32 0.95 2.20 -9.56
CA ARG A 32 1.75 2.79 -10.65
C ARG A 32 2.26 1.73 -11.62
N LYS A 33 2.84 0.63 -11.11
CA LYS A 33 3.32 -0.48 -11.95
C LYS A 33 2.19 -1.11 -12.76
N ILE A 34 1.03 -1.35 -12.15
CA ILE A 34 -0.14 -1.93 -12.83
C ILE A 34 -0.64 -1.01 -13.95
N LEU A 35 -0.80 0.29 -13.67
CA LEU A 35 -1.24 1.28 -14.65
C LEU A 35 -0.25 1.41 -15.81
N ALA A 36 1.06 1.36 -15.53
CA ALA A 36 2.11 1.40 -16.55
C ALA A 36 2.05 0.21 -17.53
N HIS A 37 1.48 -0.93 -17.12
CA HIS A 37 1.27 -2.10 -17.98
C HIS A 37 -0.05 -2.03 -18.78
N GLY A 38 -0.73 -0.87 -18.80
CA GLY A 38 -1.91 -0.63 -19.65
C GLY A 38 -3.25 -1.03 -19.02
N ILE A 39 -3.26 -1.47 -17.77
CA ILE A 39 -4.49 -1.73 -16.99
C ILE A 39 -5.09 -0.37 -16.60
N LYS A 40 -6.38 -0.17 -16.88
CA LYS A 40 -7.05 1.13 -16.74
C LYS A 40 -7.91 1.29 -15.48
N THR A 41 -8.10 0.21 -14.73
CA THR A 41 -9.03 0.19 -13.59
C THR A 41 -8.39 -0.53 -12.42
N LEU A 42 -8.50 0.08 -11.24
CA LEU A 42 -8.03 -0.46 -9.97
C LEU A 42 -9.23 -0.55 -9.02
N HIS A 43 -9.29 -1.64 -8.25
CA HIS A 43 -10.27 -1.82 -7.18
C HIS A 43 -9.54 -1.97 -5.85
N LEU A 44 -9.85 -1.11 -4.88
CA LEU A 44 -9.17 -1.07 -3.59
C LEU A 44 -10.04 -1.72 -2.51
N TYR A 45 -9.49 -2.71 -1.81
CA TYR A 45 -10.10 -3.24 -0.59
C TYR A 45 -9.81 -2.31 0.58
N THR A 46 -10.79 -1.48 0.92
CA THR A 46 -10.65 -0.44 1.94
C THR A 46 -10.81 -0.96 3.37
N LEU A 47 -11.39 -2.15 3.54
CA LEU A 47 -11.77 -2.71 4.85
C LEU A 47 -12.61 -1.73 5.70
N ASN A 48 -13.52 -0.99 5.06
CA ASN A 48 -14.33 0.07 5.67
C ASN A 48 -13.52 1.25 6.24
N MET A 49 -12.27 1.46 5.78
CA MET A 49 -11.40 2.57 6.16
C MET A 49 -11.04 3.44 4.95
N GLU A 50 -11.16 4.76 5.08
CA GLU A 50 -10.91 5.68 3.96
C GLU A 50 -9.44 6.11 3.81
N LYS A 51 -8.72 6.29 4.92
CA LYS A 51 -7.45 7.03 4.96
C LYS A 51 -6.39 6.47 4.02
N SER A 52 -6.12 5.16 4.10
CA SER A 52 -5.08 4.52 3.28
C SER A 52 -5.45 4.50 1.80
N ALA A 53 -6.72 4.25 1.49
CA ALA A 53 -7.19 4.21 0.10
C ALA A 53 -7.11 5.59 -0.57
N LEU A 54 -7.53 6.65 0.15
CA LEU A 54 -7.40 8.02 -0.33
C LEU A 54 -5.93 8.42 -0.50
N ALA A 55 -5.07 8.09 0.46
CA ALA A 55 -3.63 8.39 0.37
C ALA A 55 -2.91 7.67 -0.77
N ILE A 56 -3.40 6.51 -1.22
CA ILE A 56 -2.87 5.82 -2.41
C ILE A 56 -3.26 6.55 -3.71
N LEU A 57 -4.41 7.23 -3.72
CA LEU A 57 -4.95 7.91 -4.90
C LEU A 57 -4.47 9.36 -5.08
N MET A 58 -3.91 9.98 -4.04
CA MET A 58 -3.34 11.32 -4.04
C MET A 58 -1.88 11.32 -4.51
#